data_AF-A0A171C9Q5-F1
#
_entry.id   AF-A0A171C9Q5-F1
#
_cell.length_a   1.000
_cell.length_b   1.000
_cell.length_c   1.000
_cell.angle_alpha   90.00
_cell.angle_beta   90.00
_cell.angle_gamma   90.00
#
_symmetry.space_group_name_H-M   'P 1'
#
loop_
_entity.id
_entity.type
_entity.pdbx_description
1 polymer ?
#
loop_
_entity_poly.entity_id
_entity_poly.type
_entity_poly.pdbx_seq_one_letter_code
_entity_poly.pdbx_strand_id
1 'polypeptide(L)' 'MMFSIDGMLAGRPEWFIRLLQYNPAAVYMDLMRFALIDGYGSSHLPPHVWAAALGWAVVFFVGGFVYFWKAEERYGRG' A
#
# COMPACT_ATOMS: atom_id res chain seq x y z
N MET A 1 -12.29 -12.15 15.65
CA MET A 1 -12.94 -11.91 14.34
C MET A 1 -12.37 -10.61 13.81
N MET A 2 -11.29 -10.69 13.05
CA MET A 2 -10.57 -9.50 12.58
C MET A 2 -11.32 -8.94 11.36
N PHE A 3 -11.43 -7.61 11.27
CA PHE A 3 -12.10 -6.88 10.19
C PHE A 3 -11.43 -7.16 8.83
N SER A 4 -11.76 -8.27 8.17
CA SER A 4 -11.35 -8.51 6.80
C SER A 4 -12.17 -7.59 5.88
N ILE A 5 -11.48 -6.90 4.96
CA ILE A 5 -12.11 -6.12 3.90
C ILE A 5 -13.11 -6.99 3.11
N ASP A 6 -12.79 -8.28 2.95
CA ASP A 6 -13.65 -9.26 2.30
C ASP A 6 -15.00 -9.48 3.02
N GLY A 7 -14.99 -9.49 4.36
CA GLY A 7 -16.21 -9.61 5.16
C GLY A 7 -17.05 -8.33 5.18
N MET A 8 -16.40 -7.16 5.13
CA MET A 8 -17.06 -5.85 5.20
C MET A 8 -17.63 -5.40 3.84
N LEU A 9 -17.12 -5.96 2.74
CA LEU A 9 -17.54 -5.64 1.36
C LEU A 9 -18.34 -6.77 0.69
N ALA A 10 -18.85 -7.73 1.47
CA ALA A 10 -19.71 -8.80 0.96
C ALA A 10 -20.87 -8.22 0.12
N GLY A 11 -20.91 -8.55 -1.17
CA GLY A 11 -21.90 -8.05 -2.14
C GLY A 11 -21.45 -6.87 -3.02
N ARG A 12 -20.21 -6.38 -2.88
CA ARG A 12 -19.61 -5.39 -3.78
C ARG A 12 -18.85 -6.07 -4.93
N PRO A 13 -18.67 -5.37 -6.08
CA PRO A 13 -17.91 -5.91 -7.19
C PRO A 13 -16.46 -6.24 -6.81
N GLU A 14 -15.95 -7.38 -7.25
CA GLU A 14 -14.58 -7.85 -6.99
C GLU A 14 -13.48 -6.85 -7.39
N TRP A 15 -13.71 -6.04 -8.42
CA TRP A 15 -12.76 -5.01 -8.82
C TRP A 15 -12.66 -3.87 -7.80
N PHE A 16 -13.77 -3.57 -7.09
CA PHE A 16 -13.82 -2.52 -6.07
C PHE A 16 -13.11 -2.98 -4.79
N ILE A 17 -13.30 -4.24 -4.42
CA ILE A 17 -12.58 -4.87 -3.30
C ILE A 17 -11.07 -4.85 -3.57
N ARG A 18 -10.65 -5.30 -4.76
CA ARG A 18 -9.23 -5.26 -5.17
C ARG A 18 -8.66 -3.85 -5.15
N LEU A 19 -9.38 -2.85 -5.65
CA LEU A 19 -8.92 -1.46 -5.63
C LEU A 19 -8.63 -0.97 -4.20
N LEU A 20 -9.50 -1.31 -3.25
CA LEU A 20 -9.31 -0.95 -1.84
C LEU A 20 -8.15 -1.70 -1.18
N GLN A 21 -7.92 -2.97 -1.54
CA GLN A 21 -6.77 -3.74 -1.06
C GLN A 21 -5.43 -3.20 -1.58
N TYR A 22 -5.40 -2.61 -2.79
CA TYR A 22 -4.19 -1.99 -3.35
C TYR A 22 -3.84 -0.61 -2.78
N ASN A 23 -4.69 -0.03 -1.92
CA ASN A 23 -4.41 1.24 -1.26
C ASN A 23 -3.12 1.14 -0.42
N PRO A 24 -2.15 2.07 -0.54
CA PRO A 24 -0.89 1.99 0.20
C PRO A 24 -1.12 1.92 1.71
N ALA A 25 -2.10 2.64 2.25
CA ALA A 25 -2.43 2.58 3.67
C ALA A 25 -2.84 1.16 4.10
N ALA A 26 -3.65 0.46 3.31
CA ALA A 26 -4.06 -0.91 3.60
C ALA A 26 -2.88 -1.88 3.53
N VAL A 27 -2.10 -1.81 2.45
CA VAL A 27 -0.92 -2.65 2.21
C VAL A 27 0.08 -2.54 3.37
N TYR A 28 0.47 -1.32 3.75
CA TYR A 28 1.45 -1.14 4.81
C TYR A 28 0.89 -1.47 6.20
N MET A 29 -0.40 -1.22 6.47
CA MET A 29 -1.04 -1.64 7.72
C MET A 29 -1.03 -3.16 7.88
N ASP A 30 -1.31 -3.91 6.81
CA ASP A 30 -1.28 -5.37 6.85
C ASP A 30 0.14 -5.91 7.03
N LEU A 31 1.14 -5.30 6.41
CA LEU A 31 2.54 -5.64 6.62
C LEU A 31 3.02 -5.31 8.04
N MET A 32 2.63 -4.17 8.60
CA MET A 32 2.94 -3.83 9.99
C MET A 32 2.30 -4.82 10.95
N ARG A 33 1.05 -5.22 10.69
CA ARG A 33 0.36 -6.24 11.49
C ARG A 33 1.08 -7.59 11.41
N PHE A 34 1.48 -8.00 10.21
CA PHE A 34 2.26 -9.21 9.98
C PHE A 34 3.62 -9.19 10.70
N ALA A 35 4.28 -8.03 10.76
CA ALA A 35 5.57 -7.90 11.42
C ALA A 35 5.48 -7.80 12.95
N LEU A 36 4.37 -7.26 13.48
CA LEU A 36 4.27 -6.85 14.89
C LEU A 36 3.28 -7.65 15.73
N ILE A 37 2.33 -8.36 15.12
CA ILE A 37 1.32 -9.14 15.85
C ILE A 37 1.61 -10.63 15.72
N ASP A 38 1.94 -11.26 16.84
CA ASP A 38 2.06 -12.71 16.93
C ASP A 38 0.74 -13.40 16.60
N GLY A 39 0.79 -14.37 15.69
CA GLY A 39 -0.38 -15.09 15.18
C GLY A 39 -1.03 -14.46 13.94
N TYR A 40 -0.60 -13.29 13.48
CA TYR A 40 -0.99 -12.75 12.18
C TYR A 40 -0.16 -13.38 11.06
N GLY A 41 -0.48 -14.63 10.73
CA GLY A 41 0.23 -15.40 9.70
C GLY A 41 -0.05 -14.92 8.27
N SER A 42 0.78 -15.38 7.32
CA SER A 42 0.68 -15.07 5.89
C SER A 42 -0.66 -15.43 5.24
N SER A 43 -1.47 -16.29 5.87
CA SER A 43 -2.83 -16.61 5.45
C SER A 43 -3.80 -15.41 5.48
N HIS A 44 -3.46 -14.34 6.21
CA HIS A 44 -4.25 -13.11 6.29
C HIS A 44 -3.79 -12.03 5.31
N LEU A 45 -2.74 -12.30 4.52
CA LEU A 45 -2.19 -11.35 3.57
C LEU A 45 -2.76 -11.61 2.18
N PRO A 46 -3.24 -10.57 1.46
CA PRO A 46 -3.57 -10.71 0.05
C PRO A 46 -2.35 -11.23 -0.74
N PRO A 47 -2.53 -12.13 -1.72
CA PRO A 47 -1.41 -12.71 -2.48
C PRO A 47 -0.51 -11.67 -3.17
N HIS A 48 -1.06 -10.48 -3.45
CA HIS A 48 -0.38 -9.39 -4.14
C HIS A 48 0.27 -8.37 -3.19
N VAL A 49 0.19 -8.54 -1.86
CA VAL A 49 0.62 -7.51 -0.89
C VAL A 49 2.09 -7.09 -1.07
N TRP A 50 2.98 -8.05 -1.33
CA TRP A 50 4.41 -7.78 -1.50
C TRP A 50 4.70 -7.06 -2.81
N ALA A 51 4.03 -7.45 -3.90
CA ALA A 51 4.14 -6.77 -5.18
C ALA A 51 3.58 -5.34 -5.09
N ALA A 52 2.47 -5.15 -4.40
CA ALA A 52 1.88 -3.83 -4.15
C ALA A 52 2.79 -2.95 -3.29
N ALA A 53 3.38 -3.50 -2.22
CA ALA A 53 4.31 -2.78 -1.36
C ALA A 53 5.56 -2.33 -2.11
N LEU A 54 6.13 -3.20 -2.94
CA LEU A 54 7.26 -2.86 -3.81
C LEU A 54 6.85 -1.79 -4.83
N GLY A 55 5.68 -1.93 -5.45
CA GLY A 55 5.13 -0.94 -6.38
C GLY A 55 5.02 0.45 -5.75
N TRP A 56 4.44 0.54 -4.55
CA TRP A 56 4.34 1.80 -3.82
C TRP A 56 5.70 2.36 -3.40
N ALA A 57 6.64 1.52 -2.97
CA ALA A 57 8.00 1.96 -2.66
C ALA A 57 8.66 2.63 -3.88
N VAL A 58 8.55 2.01 -5.06
CA VAL A 58 9.07 2.59 -6.31
C VAL A 58 8.33 3.88 -6.68
N VAL A 59 7.01 3.91 -6.57
CA VAL A 59 6.19 5.11 -6.89
C VAL A 59 6.59 6.29 -6.00
N PHE A 60 6.70 6.11 -4.68
CA PHE A 60 7.09 7.18 -3.78
C PHE A 60 8.57 7.55 -3.93
N PHE A 61 9.45 6.60 -4.21
CA PHE A 61 10.87 6.87 -4.47
C PHE A 61 11.04 7.73 -5.73
N VAL A 62 10.50 7.28 -6.87
CA VAL A 62 10.59 8.01 -8.14
C VAL A 62 9.82 9.31 -8.09
N GLY A 63 8.59 9.29 -7.57
CA GLY A 63 7.75 10.48 -7.43
C GLY A 63 8.38 11.54 -6.53
N GLY A 64 8.93 11.13 -5.38
CA GLY A 64 9.71 11.99 -4.50
C GLY A 64 10.95 12.54 -5.20
N PHE A 65 11.74 11.67 -5.83
CA PHE A 65 12.94 12.07 -6.56
C PHE A 65 12.64 13.14 -7.63
N VAL A 66 11.64 12.91 -8.49
CA VAL A 66 11.24 13.87 -9.54
C VAL A 66 10.72 15.17 -8.94
N TYR A 67 9.90 15.11 -7.88
CA TYR A 67 9.37 16.30 -7.22
C TYR A 67 10.49 17.17 -6.63
N PHE A 68 11.42 16.57 -5.88
CA PHE A 68 12.53 17.28 -5.26
C PHE A 68 13.57 17.75 -6.29
N TRP A 69 13.86 16.96 -7.32
CA TRP A 69 14.74 17.37 -8.43
C TRP A 69 14.20 18.62 -9.14
N LYS A 70 12.91 18.64 -9.46
CA LYS A 70 12.26 19.81 -10.06
C LYS A 70 12.20 21.01 -9.10
N ALA A 71 12.18 20.78 -7.79
CA ALA A 71 12.25 21.84 -6.79
C ALA A 71 13.64 22.48 -6.75
N GLU A 72 14.72 21.69 -6.81
CA GLU A 72 16.10 22.20 -6.88
C GLU A 72 16.33 23.17 -8.04
N GLU A 73 15.77 22.89 -9.23
CA GLU A 73 15.88 23.78 -10.40
C GLU A 73 15.24 25.17 -10.19
N ARG A 74 14.29 25.28 -9.27
CA ARG A 74 13.63 26.56 -8.93
C ARG A 74 14.39 27.36 -7.89
N TYR A 75 15.20 26.72 -7.04
CA TYR A 75 16.06 27.41 -6.08
C TYR A 75 17.32 28.00 -6.75
N GLY A 76 17.75 27.48 -7.91
CA GLY A 76 18.95 27.92 -8.62
C GLY A 76 18.80 29.15 -9.54
N ARG A 77 17.63 29.82 -9.58
CA ARG A 77 17.39 31.03 -10.39
C ARG A 77 16.85 32.21 -9.58
N GLY A 78 17.37 32.41 -8.37
CA GLY A 78 17.45 33.71 -7.71
C GLY A 78 18.84 34.29 -7.88
#